data_AF-M5CEQ0-F1
#
_entry.id   AF-M5CEQ0-F1
#
_cell.length_a   1.000
_cell.length_b   1.000
_cell.length_c   1.000
_cell.angle_alpha   90.00
_cell.angle_beta   90.00
_cell.angle_gamma   90.00
#
_symmetry.space_group_name_H-M   'P 1'
#
loop_
_entity.id
_entity.type
_entity.pdbx_description
1 polymer ?
#
loop_
_entity_poly.entity_id
_entity_poly.type
_entity_poly.pdbx_seq_one_letter_code
_entity_poly.pdbx_strand_id
1 'polypeptide(L)'
;MHSKSLPTLSSKGKGMVKRLKASQEFEFHGTFYDPEENPQGYMNTQFHLLPEHLMYRWRLSHGTIPSTFQALPEFFNAYFEPLIPVKRNHCVHGNSLSSVFAQFIAAVCEPGDGVLMSSPYYGTVFV
;
A
#
# COMPACT_ATOMS: atom_id res chain seq x y z
N MET A 1 26.78 18.87 -32.27
CA MET A 1 26.47 17.47 -31.91
C MET A 1 26.48 17.36 -30.38
N HIS A 2 25.31 17.41 -29.72
CA HIS A 2 25.24 17.19 -28.28
C HIS A 2 25.16 15.68 -28.01
N SER A 3 26.21 15.13 -27.41
CA SER A 3 26.23 13.76 -26.87
C SER A 3 25.16 13.67 -25.78
N LYS A 4 24.09 12.90 -26.02
CA LYS A 4 23.10 12.58 -24.99
C LYS A 4 23.72 11.52 -24.07
N SER A 5 24.20 11.95 -22.90
CA SER A 5 24.59 11.02 -21.85
C SER A 5 23.41 10.12 -21.47
N LEU A 6 23.63 8.81 -21.40
CA LEU A 6 22.63 7.84 -20.97
C LEU A 6 22.01 8.26 -19.62
N PRO A 7 20.69 8.13 -19.44
CA PRO A 7 20.05 8.48 -18.18
C PRO A 7 20.63 7.61 -17.05
N THR A 8 21.20 8.27 -16.04
CA THR A 8 21.74 7.60 -14.86
C THR A 8 20.78 7.72 -13.69
N LEU A 9 20.61 6.63 -12.93
CA LEU A 9 19.73 6.59 -11.77
C LEU A 9 20.16 7.60 -10.69
N SER A 10 19.18 8.14 -9.95
CA SER A 10 19.43 8.92 -8.75
C SER A 10 20.15 8.10 -7.68
N SER A 11 20.74 8.76 -6.68
CA SER A 11 21.35 8.08 -5.51
C SER A 11 20.35 7.11 -4.85
N LYS A 12 19.10 7.55 -4.65
CA LYS A 12 18.01 6.73 -4.14
C LYS A 12 17.69 5.54 -5.05
N GLY A 13 17.62 5.77 -6.37
CA GLY A 13 17.38 4.70 -7.35
C GLY A 13 18.48 3.64 -7.35
N LYS A 14 19.75 4.06 -7.27
CA LYS A 14 20.90 3.13 -7.16
C LYS A 14 20.84 2.33 -5.86
N GLY A 15 20.50 2.95 -4.74
CA GLY A 15 20.36 2.28 -3.44
C GLY A 15 19.27 1.22 -3.43
N MET A 16 18.11 1.53 -4.00
CA MET A 16 16.98 0.60 -4.10
C MET A 16 17.33 -0.64 -4.92
N VAL A 17 17.97 -0.47 -6.08
CA VAL A 17 18.42 -1.62 -6.91
C VAL A 17 19.41 -2.49 -6.14
N LYS A 18 20.34 -1.89 -5.39
CA LYS A 18 21.28 -2.65 -4.55
C LYS A 18 20.54 -3.47 -3.48
N ARG A 19 19.52 -2.89 -2.84
CA ARG A 19 18.72 -3.58 -1.80
C ARG A 19 17.90 -4.73 -2.38
N LEU A 20 17.23 -4.53 -3.52
CA LEU A 20 16.44 -5.58 -4.20
C LEU A 20 17.30 -6.79 -4.61
N LYS A 21 18.54 -6.54 -5.05
CA LYS A 21 19.48 -7.62 -5.39
C LYS A 21 19.97 -8.39 -4.15
N ALA A 22 19.92 -7.77 -2.98
CA ALA A 22 20.36 -8.36 -1.72
C ALA A 22 19.21 -9.00 -0.93
N SER A 23 17.95 -8.73 -1.29
CA SER A 23 16.79 -9.30 -0.61
C SER A 23 16.46 -10.71 -1.09
N GLN A 24 16.03 -11.57 -0.16
CA GLN A 24 15.48 -12.91 -0.43
C GLN A 24 14.09 -12.90 -1.11
N GLU A 25 13.55 -11.73 -1.46
CA GLU A 25 12.25 -11.61 -2.15
C GLU A 25 12.21 -12.39 -3.48
N PHE A 26 13.37 -12.60 -4.13
CA PHE A 26 13.48 -13.41 -5.34
C PHE A 26 13.25 -14.92 -5.09
N GLU A 27 13.54 -15.45 -3.90
CA GLU A 27 13.30 -16.86 -3.56
C GLU A 27 11.82 -17.16 -3.33
N PHE A 28 11.03 -16.18 -2.87
CA PHE A 28 9.60 -16.35 -2.57
C PHE A 28 8.78 -16.69 -3.82
N HIS A 29 9.18 -16.16 -4.99
CA HIS A 29 8.48 -16.41 -6.25
C HIS A 29 8.55 -17.86 -6.74
N GLY A 30 9.55 -18.63 -6.31
CA GLY A 30 9.67 -20.06 -6.63
C GLY A 30 8.70 -20.97 -5.86
N THR A 31 7.95 -20.41 -4.90
CA THR A 31 7.02 -21.18 -4.06
C THR A 31 5.58 -21.07 -4.50
N PHE A 32 5.22 -20.16 -5.41
CA PHE A 32 3.83 -19.98 -5.81
C PHE A 32 3.34 -21.11 -6.71
N TYR A 33 2.06 -21.43 -6.58
CA TYR A 33 1.37 -22.37 -7.47
C TYR A 33 1.41 -21.86 -8.91
N ASP A 34 1.89 -22.71 -9.80
CA ASP A 34 1.75 -22.56 -11.25
C ASP A 34 1.26 -23.90 -11.80
N PRO A 35 0.16 -23.95 -12.57
CA PRO A 35 -0.42 -25.21 -13.02
C PRO A 35 0.53 -26.04 -13.92
N GLU A 36 1.48 -25.40 -14.61
CA GLU A 36 2.40 -26.05 -15.54
C GLU A 36 3.81 -26.20 -14.93
N GLU A 37 4.32 -25.16 -14.25
CA GLU A 37 5.70 -25.10 -13.76
C GLU A 37 5.86 -25.50 -12.28
N ASN A 38 4.81 -25.36 -11.46
CA ASN A 38 4.86 -25.68 -10.03
C ASN A 38 3.47 -26.05 -9.44
N PRO A 39 2.91 -27.22 -9.81
CA PRO A 39 1.55 -27.59 -9.40
C PRO A 39 1.41 -27.88 -7.89
N GLN A 40 2.53 -27.97 -7.17
CA GLN A 40 2.58 -28.13 -5.70
C GLN A 40 2.87 -26.82 -4.97
N GLY A 41 2.96 -25.70 -5.68
CA GLY A 41 3.22 -24.41 -5.09
C GLY A 41 2.07 -23.93 -4.19
N TYR A 42 2.38 -22.94 -3.36
CA TYR A 42 1.44 -22.25 -2.49
C TYR A 42 0.44 -21.43 -3.33
N MET A 43 -0.85 -21.71 -3.14
CA MET A 43 -1.95 -20.91 -3.68
C MET A 43 -2.62 -20.14 -2.54
N ASN A 44 -2.62 -18.81 -2.61
CA ASN A 44 -3.34 -17.99 -1.64
C ASN A 44 -4.86 -18.08 -1.90
N THR A 45 -5.57 -18.80 -1.04
CA THR A 45 -7.04 -18.97 -1.12
C THR A 45 -7.82 -17.96 -0.27
N GLN A 46 -7.12 -17.10 0.48
CA GLN A 46 -7.74 -16.18 1.45
C GLN A 46 -8.22 -14.87 0.81
N PHE A 47 -7.87 -14.62 -0.45
CA PHE A 47 -8.25 -13.40 -1.16
C PHE A 47 -9.54 -13.63 -1.97
N HIS A 48 -10.65 -13.14 -1.43
CA HIS A 48 -11.97 -13.25 -2.08
C HIS A 48 -12.35 -11.93 -2.75
N LEU A 49 -12.30 -11.90 -4.09
CA LEU A 49 -12.89 -10.82 -4.87
C LEU A 49 -14.36 -11.11 -5.11
N LEU A 50 -15.23 -10.27 -4.56
CA LEU A 50 -16.62 -10.23 -4.98
C LEU A 50 -16.72 -9.48 -6.31
N PRO A 51 -17.69 -9.81 -7.19
CA PRO A 51 -17.94 -9.04 -8.41
C PRO A 51 -18.03 -7.53 -8.13
N GLU A 52 -18.60 -7.14 -6.99
CA GLU A 52 -18.78 -5.78 -6.48
C GLU A 52 -17.46 -5.02 -6.27
N HIS A 53 -16.36 -5.74 -6.04
CA HIS A 53 -15.02 -5.15 -5.88
C HIS A 53 -14.38 -4.73 -7.21
N LEU A 54 -14.90 -5.22 -8.36
CA LEU A 54 -14.35 -4.97 -9.69
C LEU A 54 -15.10 -3.85 -10.45
N MET A 55 -15.88 -3.03 -9.74
CA MET A 55 -17.03 -2.39 -10.38
C MET A 55 -16.83 -0.95 -10.86
N TYR A 56 -16.63 -0.87 -12.17
CA TYR A 56 -17.13 0.24 -12.99
C TYR A 56 -18.65 0.11 -13.26
N ARG A 57 -19.18 -1.12 -13.37
CA ARG A 57 -20.56 -1.39 -13.86
C ARG A 57 -21.67 -1.19 -12.81
N TRP A 58 -21.46 -1.46 -11.53
CA TRP A 58 -22.54 -1.30 -10.51
C TRP A 58 -22.84 0.13 -10.12
N ARG A 59 -21.85 1.03 -10.22
CA ARG A 59 -22.12 2.47 -10.16
C ARG A 59 -23.00 2.96 -11.31
N LEU A 60 -22.95 2.30 -12.47
CA LEU A 60 -23.84 2.60 -13.59
C LEU A 60 -25.24 2.01 -13.39
N SER A 61 -25.37 0.87 -12.71
CA SER A 61 -26.66 0.16 -12.53
C SER A 61 -27.45 0.56 -11.29
N HIS A 62 -26.79 0.93 -10.19
CA HIS A 62 -27.43 1.20 -8.88
C HIS A 62 -27.26 2.66 -8.42
N GLY A 63 -26.80 3.55 -9.30
CA GLY A 63 -26.58 4.95 -8.98
C GLY A 63 -25.36 5.18 -8.08
N THR A 64 -25.50 6.04 -7.06
CA THR A 64 -24.37 6.45 -6.21
C THR A 64 -24.18 5.51 -5.02
N ILE A 65 -23.06 4.79 -5.01
CA ILE A 65 -22.55 4.14 -3.79
C ILE A 65 -21.90 5.24 -2.94
N PRO A 66 -22.14 5.29 -1.61
CA PRO A 66 -21.41 6.19 -0.73
C PRO A 66 -19.92 6.04 -0.98
N SER A 67 -19.22 7.13 -1.27
CA SER A 67 -17.79 7.04 -1.49
C SER A 67 -17.12 6.55 -0.20
N THR A 68 -15.97 5.89 -0.30
CA THR A 68 -15.19 5.48 0.88
C THR A 68 -14.99 6.65 1.85
N PHE A 69 -14.84 7.88 1.31
CA PHE A 69 -14.73 9.11 2.09
C PHE A 69 -15.98 9.45 2.92
N GLN A 70 -17.17 9.10 2.44
CA GLN A 70 -18.41 9.29 3.17
C GLN A 70 -18.59 8.22 4.25
N ALA A 71 -18.20 6.99 3.98
CA ALA A 71 -18.38 5.85 4.88
C ALA A 71 -17.32 5.75 5.99
N LEU A 72 -16.10 6.25 5.77
CA LEU A 72 -15.00 6.11 6.75
C LEU A 72 -15.32 6.70 8.13
N PRO A 73 -15.82 7.94 8.27
CA PRO A 73 -16.16 8.49 9.58
C PRO A 73 -17.22 7.66 10.32
N GLU A 74 -18.23 7.17 9.60
CA GLU A 74 -19.29 6.33 10.17
C GLU A 74 -18.72 5.01 10.66
N PHE A 75 -17.88 4.35 9.85
CA PHE A 75 -17.17 3.13 10.23
C PHE A 75 -16.31 3.35 11.48
N PHE A 76 -15.50 4.40 11.52
CA PHE A 76 -14.62 4.66 12.65
C PHE A 76 -15.40 4.94 13.93
N ASN A 77 -16.45 5.74 13.86
CA ASN A 77 -17.27 6.07 15.02
C ASN A 77 -18.05 4.86 15.54
N ALA A 78 -18.56 4.01 14.64
CA ALA A 78 -19.32 2.82 15.02
C ALA A 78 -18.43 1.69 15.57
N TYR A 79 -17.23 1.50 15.00
CA TYR A 79 -16.37 0.38 15.37
C TYR A 79 -15.46 0.69 16.56
N PHE A 80 -14.89 1.89 16.64
CA PHE A 80 -13.89 2.24 17.67
C PHE A 80 -14.47 3.04 18.83
N GLU A 81 -15.71 3.53 18.72
CA GLU A 81 -16.38 4.37 19.74
C GLU A 81 -15.46 5.47 20.32
N PRO A 82 -14.83 6.30 19.48
CA PRO A 82 -13.82 7.25 19.93
C PRO A 82 -14.45 8.34 20.80
N LEU A 83 -13.73 8.75 21.86
CA LEU A 83 -14.17 9.84 22.75
C LEU A 83 -14.51 11.13 21.99
N ILE A 84 -13.73 11.44 20.95
CA ILE A 84 -14.00 12.56 20.04
C ILE A 84 -14.47 11.97 18.71
N PRO A 85 -15.71 12.26 18.26
CA PRO A 85 -16.22 11.73 17.00
C PRO A 85 -15.34 12.12 15.81
N VAL A 86 -14.99 11.12 14.99
CA VAL A 86 -14.29 11.30 13.72
C VAL A 86 -15.23 12.01 12.75
N LYS A 87 -14.76 13.15 12.22
CA LYS A 87 -15.47 13.94 11.21
C LYS A 87 -14.85 13.70 9.85
N ARG A 88 -15.61 14.00 8.80
CA ARG A 88 -15.15 13.86 7.41
C ARG A 88 -13.87 14.64 7.10
N ASN A 89 -13.68 15.81 7.69
CA ASN A 89 -12.47 16.62 7.54
C ASN A 89 -11.26 16.09 8.33
N HIS A 90 -11.41 15.05 9.16
CA HIS A 90 -10.29 14.37 9.83
C HIS A 90 -9.72 13.21 9.00
N CYS A 91 -10.38 12.83 7.90
CA CYS A 91 -9.99 11.69 7.08
C CYS A 91 -9.28 12.14 5.81
N VAL A 92 -8.15 11.50 5.50
CA VAL A 92 -7.43 11.62 4.22
C VAL A 92 -7.31 10.24 3.60
N HIS A 93 -7.50 10.15 2.29
CA HIS A 93 -7.37 8.90 1.54
C HIS A 93 -6.07 8.92 0.74
N GLY A 94 -5.46 7.76 0.55
CA GLY A 94 -4.29 7.60 -0.31
C GLY A 94 -4.17 6.18 -0.83
N ASN A 95 -3.19 5.99 -1.70
CA ASN A 95 -2.99 4.75 -2.42
C ASN A 95 -2.16 3.78 -1.56
N SER A 96 -2.83 2.88 -0.84
CA SER A 96 -2.21 1.95 0.13
C SER A 96 -1.74 2.60 1.43
N LEU A 97 -1.65 1.78 2.48
CA LEU A 97 -1.16 2.17 3.80
C LEU A 97 0.27 2.72 3.74
N SER A 98 1.17 2.09 3.00
CA SER A 98 2.58 2.53 2.90
C SER A 98 2.71 3.92 2.28
N SER A 99 1.88 4.28 1.29
CA SER A 99 1.92 5.61 0.69
C SER A 99 1.39 6.68 1.63
N VAL A 100 0.25 6.41 2.28
CA VAL A 100 -0.32 7.34 3.28
C VAL A 100 0.65 7.54 4.43
N PHE A 101 1.29 6.48 4.89
CA PHE A 101 2.30 6.56 5.94
C PHE A 101 3.53 7.37 5.49
N ALA A 102 4.05 7.14 4.28
CA ALA A 102 5.15 7.94 3.74
C ALA A 102 4.80 9.44 3.62
N GLN A 103 3.57 9.76 3.21
CA GLN A 103 3.07 11.14 3.16
C GLN A 103 2.95 11.75 4.56
N PHE A 104 2.47 10.97 5.53
CA PHE A 104 2.39 11.41 6.92
C PHE A 104 3.77 11.73 7.48
N ILE A 105 4.75 10.83 7.30
CA ILE A 105 6.14 11.06 7.74
C ILE A 105 6.73 12.30 7.07
N ALA A 106 6.54 12.46 5.76
CA ALA A 106 7.02 13.65 5.04
C ALA A 106 6.34 14.96 5.50
N ALA A 107 5.16 14.89 6.12
CA ALA A 107 4.45 16.07 6.62
C ALA A 107 4.81 16.44 8.07
N VAL A 108 5.32 15.49 8.86
CA VAL A 108 5.56 15.67 10.31
C VAL A 108 7.03 15.56 10.72
N CYS A 109 7.90 15.05 9.85
CA CYS A 109 9.32 14.85 10.11
C CYS A 109 10.19 15.57 9.09
N GLU A 110 11.32 16.09 9.55
CA GLU A 110 12.38 16.66 8.70
C GLU A 110 13.50 15.63 8.44
N PRO A 111 14.35 15.85 7.42
CA PRO A 111 15.51 15.00 7.18
C PRO A 111 16.44 14.93 8.40
N GLY A 112 16.52 13.76 9.02
CA GLY A 112 17.32 13.52 10.24
C GLY A 112 16.50 13.15 11.47
N ASP A 113 15.18 13.40 11.43
CA ASP A 113 14.28 12.98 12.49
C ASP A 113 14.08 11.47 12.52
N GLY A 114 13.74 10.95 13.71
CA GLY A 114 13.40 9.55 13.94
C GLY A 114 11.97 9.40 14.45
N VAL A 115 11.35 8.26 14.15
CA VAL A 115 10.01 7.89 14.66
C VAL A 115 10.11 6.64 15.51
N LEU A 116 9.45 6.65 16.66
CA LEU A 116 9.38 5.50 17.56
C LEU A 116 8.36 4.49 17.05
N MET A 117 8.73 3.21 17.07
CA MET A 117 7.85 2.11 16.72
C MET A 117 7.94 0.99 17.75
N SER A 118 6.78 0.44 18.11
CA SER A 118 6.70 -0.75 18.96
C SER A 118 7.21 -1.97 18.21
N SER A 119 8.08 -2.75 18.84
CA SER A 119 8.50 -4.06 18.34
C SER A 119 7.56 -5.16 18.88
N PRO A 120 7.13 -6.15 18.06
CA PRO A 120 7.43 -6.30 16.63
C PRO A 120 6.60 -5.33 15.76
N TYR A 121 7.16 -4.91 14.62
CA TYR A 121 6.52 -3.98 13.68
C TYR A 121 6.35 -4.58 12.29
N TYR A 122 5.46 -3.98 11.50
CA TYR A 122 5.23 -4.37 10.10
C TYR A 122 6.39 -3.88 9.21
N GLY A 123 7.20 -4.82 8.70
CA GLY A 123 8.47 -4.50 8.03
C GLY A 123 8.36 -3.75 6.70
N THR A 124 7.23 -3.86 6.00
CA THR A 124 7.06 -3.27 4.65
C THR A 124 6.63 -1.81 4.66
N VAL A 125 6.45 -1.19 5.83
CA VAL A 125 6.09 0.24 5.96
C VAL A 125 7.25 1.17 5.57
N PHE A 126 8.51 0.70 5.63
CA PHE A 126 9.72 1.53 5.46
C PHE A 126 10.60 1.15 4.27
N VAL A 127 10.01 0.57 3.22
CA VAL A 127 10.75 0.11 2.04
C VAL A 127 11.05 1.30 1.12
#